data_AF-A0A915PXP0-F1
#
_entry.id   AF-A0A915PXP0-F1
#
_cell.length_a   1.000
_cell.length_b   1.000
_cell.length_c   1.000
_cell.angle_alpha   90.00
_cell.angle_beta   90.00
_cell.angle_gamma   90.00
#
_symmetry.space_group_name_H-M   'P 1'
#
loop_
_entity.id
_entity.type
_entity.pdbx_description
1 polymer ?
#
loop_
_entity_poly.entity_id
_entity_poly.type
_entity_poly.pdbx_seq_one_letter_code
_entity_poly.pdbx_strand_id
1 'polypeptide(L)'
;MLPYVFASIVFQTILSNVFSQEEYICPDNAMYLDLKPCNPNDRNQCPKNFACRRSRLSRSGILTNEIIHLCCEAVNMSIASWFEELELSPQIFPQVPLSTLDYVNISDFDAEHPSPIVHLADELQVLNYPNYITANVQAFHFQSMIPPSGGYLHVISLIEVTKRPVALFINYDLPSTGSTAVNIEAISNSSYNFFGYISSGTVLPQDTYRQQYIILVYKTDVPLSNQVNVTSDIIRFIDQVSYFLCNSPTSRALGRPVAGSFFYVSFFLLKEVKTREITMCLTC
;
A
#
# COMPACT_ATOMS: atom_id res chain seq x y z
N MET A 1 -34.80 13.78 71.27
CA MET A 1 -35.26 13.58 69.89
C MET A 1 -34.10 13.87 68.95
N LEU A 2 -33.77 12.87 68.14
CA LEU A 2 -32.86 12.84 66.97
C LEU A 2 -33.18 14.00 65.96
N PRO A 3 -32.45 14.24 64.83
CA PRO A 3 -31.01 14.49 64.56
C PRO A 3 -30.78 15.45 63.34
N TYR A 4 -29.55 15.52 62.77
CA TYR A 4 -29.14 16.06 61.45
C TYR A 4 -29.39 17.57 61.23
N VAL A 5 -28.44 18.41 60.81
CA VAL A 5 -27.83 18.46 59.48
C VAL A 5 -26.48 19.21 59.60
N PHE A 6 -25.39 18.47 59.80
CA PHE A 6 -24.02 18.92 59.52
C PHE A 6 -23.52 18.06 58.34
N ALA A 7 -23.95 18.35 57.10
CA ALA A 7 -23.37 17.75 55.89
C ALA A 7 -23.98 18.29 54.57
N SER A 8 -24.06 19.60 54.33
CA SER A 8 -24.58 20.07 53.02
C SER A 8 -23.97 21.32 52.40
N ILE A 9 -22.86 21.88 52.91
CA ILE A 9 -22.25 23.08 52.30
C ILE A 9 -20.85 22.81 51.71
N VAL A 10 -20.36 21.57 51.75
CA VAL A 10 -19.14 21.15 51.01
C VAL A 10 -19.47 20.33 49.76
N PHE A 11 -20.75 20.04 49.51
CA PHE A 11 -21.23 19.26 48.34
C PHE A 11 -21.83 20.16 47.25
N GLN A 12 -21.26 21.36 47.08
CA GLN A 12 -21.53 22.25 45.94
C GLN A 12 -20.30 22.48 45.07
N THR A 13 -19.31 21.57 45.15
CA THR A 13 -18.69 21.05 43.93
C THR A 13 -19.74 20.27 43.14
N ILE A 14 -20.70 21.00 42.59
CA ILE A 14 -21.35 20.61 41.33
C ILE A 14 -20.17 20.57 40.37
N LEU A 15 -19.52 19.43 40.15
CA LEU A 15 -19.91 18.46 39.12
C LEU A 15 -20.19 19.14 37.77
N SER A 16 -19.54 20.27 37.48
CA SER A 16 -18.91 20.41 36.18
C SER A 16 -17.72 19.44 36.14
N ASN A 17 -18.04 18.13 36.15
CA ASN A 17 -17.26 17.19 35.38
C ASN A 17 -17.35 17.72 33.95
N VAL A 18 -16.44 18.63 33.60
CA VAL A 18 -15.91 18.67 32.24
C VAL A 18 -15.32 17.28 32.07
N PHE A 19 -16.17 16.32 31.70
CA PHE A 19 -15.73 15.08 31.11
C PHE A 19 -14.93 15.56 29.91
N SER A 20 -13.61 15.61 30.05
CA SER A 20 -12.73 15.57 28.91
C SER A 20 -13.16 14.32 28.16
N GLN A 21 -13.94 14.48 27.09
CA GLN A 21 -14.23 13.40 26.17
C GLN A 21 -12.88 13.02 25.58
N GLU A 22 -12.35 11.90 26.07
CA GLU A 22 -11.19 11.23 25.53
C GLU A 22 -11.72 10.22 24.51
N GLU A 23 -11.53 10.51 23.23
CA GLU A 23 -11.99 9.64 22.15
C GLU A 23 -10.90 9.52 21.09
N TYR A 24 -10.71 8.31 20.59
CA TYR A 24 -9.84 8.08 19.44
C TYR A 24 -10.60 8.39 18.15
N ILE A 25 -10.03 9.27 17.34
CA ILE A 25 -10.64 9.73 16.10
C ILE A 25 -9.85 9.14 14.93
N CYS A 26 -10.57 8.45 14.04
CA CYS A 26 -10.02 8.02 12.76
C CYS A 26 -9.71 9.23 11.87
N PRO A 27 -8.71 9.12 10.99
CA PRO A 27 -8.42 10.19 10.04
C PRO A 27 -9.61 10.49 9.13
N ASP A 28 -9.69 11.75 8.69
CA ASP A 28 -10.84 12.31 7.96
C ASP A 28 -12.18 12.24 8.70
N ASN A 29 -12.13 12.04 10.03
CA ASN A 29 -13.30 11.80 10.87
C ASN A 29 -14.15 10.59 10.41
N ALA A 30 -13.47 9.58 9.83
CA ALA A 30 -14.08 8.33 9.40
C ALA A 30 -14.65 7.55 10.59
N MET A 31 -15.61 6.66 10.34
CA MET A 31 -16.17 5.81 11.38
C MET A 31 -15.17 4.69 11.74
N TYR A 32 -14.90 4.48 13.03
CA TYR A 32 -14.22 3.26 13.51
C TYR A 32 -15.24 2.15 13.73
N LEU A 33 -14.83 0.90 13.50
CA LEU A 33 -15.66 -0.27 13.76
C LEU A 33 -15.80 -0.54 15.26
N ASP A 34 -14.66 -0.63 15.95
CA ASP A 34 -14.54 -0.81 17.39
C ASP A 34 -13.25 -0.14 17.88
N LEU A 35 -13.06 -0.10 19.20
CA LEU A 35 -11.84 0.41 19.83
C LEU A 35 -10.76 -0.67 20.01
N LYS A 36 -10.90 -1.83 19.34
CA LYS A 36 -9.88 -2.87 19.39
C LYS A 36 -8.71 -2.43 18.49
N PRO A 37 -7.50 -2.29 19.04
CA PRO A 37 -6.36 -1.93 18.21
C PRO A 37 -6.10 -3.00 17.17
N CYS A 38 -5.87 -2.57 15.94
CA CYS A 38 -5.33 -3.41 14.88
C CYS A 38 -3.82 -3.21 14.78
N ASN A 39 -3.11 -4.16 14.18
CA ASN A 39 -1.70 -3.99 13.83
C ASN A 39 -1.58 -3.91 12.30
N PRO A 40 -1.04 -2.80 11.74
CA PRO A 40 -0.94 -2.63 10.29
C PRO A 40 -0.08 -3.71 9.64
N ASN A 41 0.76 -4.39 10.43
CA ASN A 41 1.61 -5.48 9.99
C ASN A 41 0.95 -6.86 10.08
N ASP A 42 -0.26 -7.06 10.61
CA ASP A 42 -0.90 -8.39 10.53
C ASP A 42 -2.10 -8.42 9.58
N ARG A 43 -2.38 -9.63 9.10
CA ARG A 43 -3.36 -9.91 8.04
C ARG A 43 -4.81 -9.79 8.51
N ASN A 44 -5.67 -9.23 7.66
CA ASN A 44 -7.14 -9.33 7.73
C ASN A 44 -7.76 -9.04 9.10
N GLN A 45 -7.19 -8.09 9.85
CA GLN A 45 -7.75 -7.69 11.15
C GLN A 45 -9.04 -6.88 11.00
N CYS A 46 -9.12 -6.08 9.94
CA CYS A 46 -10.27 -5.26 9.64
C CYS A 46 -11.18 -5.96 8.64
N PRO A 47 -12.52 -5.86 8.82
CA PRO A 47 -13.46 -6.41 7.87
C PRO A 47 -13.41 -5.65 6.54
N LYS A 48 -14.08 -6.19 5.53
CA LYS A 48 -14.26 -5.54 4.23
C LYS A 48 -14.73 -4.08 4.43
N ASN A 49 -14.20 -3.16 3.62
CA ASN A 49 -14.46 -1.72 3.66
C ASN A 49 -13.80 -0.95 4.83
N PHE A 50 -13.06 -1.62 5.70
CA PHE A 50 -12.28 -1.01 6.76
C PHE A 50 -10.78 -1.27 6.56
N ALA A 51 -9.96 -0.31 6.96
CA ALA A 51 -8.51 -0.39 6.93
C ALA A 51 -7.93 -0.11 8.31
N CYS A 52 -6.77 -0.70 8.60
CA CYS A 52 -6.05 -0.44 9.85
C CYS A 52 -5.33 0.91 9.74
N ARG A 53 -5.94 1.97 10.31
CA ARG A 53 -5.52 3.37 10.13
C ARG A 53 -5.08 4.03 11.43
N ARG A 54 -4.20 5.02 11.34
CA ARG A 54 -3.63 5.77 12.48
C ARG A 54 -4.68 6.70 13.10
N SER A 55 -5.29 6.24 14.19
CA SER A 55 -6.25 7.02 14.98
C SER A 55 -5.54 7.81 16.07
N ARG A 56 -5.94 9.08 16.24
CA ARG A 56 -5.34 9.99 17.23
C ARG A 56 -6.30 10.20 18.39
N LEU A 57 -5.76 10.21 19.62
CA LEU A 57 -6.57 10.55 20.79
C LEU A 57 -6.90 12.04 20.77
N SER A 58 -8.18 12.36 20.84
CA SER A 58 -8.71 13.70 21.10
C SER A 58 -9.01 13.82 22.58
N ARG A 59 -8.49 14.87 23.24
CA ARG A 59 -8.85 15.24 24.61
C ARG A 59 -9.50 16.61 24.59
N SER A 60 -10.78 16.67 24.96
CA SER A 60 -11.55 17.93 24.93
C SER A 60 -11.52 18.64 23.57
N GLY A 61 -11.56 17.87 22.48
CA GLY A 61 -11.53 18.38 21.10
C GLY A 61 -10.14 18.71 20.56
N ILE A 62 -9.08 18.52 21.35
CA ILE A 62 -7.69 18.74 20.91
C ILE A 62 -7.05 17.39 20.59
N LEU A 63 -6.61 17.21 19.34
CA LEU A 63 -5.84 16.05 18.92
C LEU A 63 -4.47 16.04 19.61
N THR A 64 -4.15 14.92 20.23
CA THR A 64 -2.87 14.67 20.89
C THR A 64 -1.94 13.87 19.96
N ASN A 65 -0.70 13.67 20.41
CA ASN A 65 0.28 12.81 19.73
C ASN A 65 0.14 11.32 20.09
N GLU A 66 -0.82 10.96 20.94
CA GLU A 66 -1.09 9.56 21.25
C GLU A 66 -1.79 8.91 20.06
N ILE A 67 -1.15 7.88 19.50
CA ILE A 67 -1.59 7.19 18.28
C ILE A 67 -1.84 5.72 18.60
N ILE A 68 -2.98 5.21 18.16
CA ILE A 68 -3.26 3.78 18.03
C ILE A 68 -3.70 3.49 16.60
N HIS A 69 -3.68 2.24 16.18
CA HIS A 69 -4.28 1.86 14.91
C HIS A 69 -5.64 1.23 15.16
N LEU A 70 -6.68 1.71 14.48
CA LEU A 70 -8.04 1.17 14.56
C LEU A 70 -8.53 0.78 13.17
N CYS A 71 -9.50 -0.12 13.13
CA CYS A 71 -10.23 -0.41 11.90
C CYS A 71 -11.19 0.73 11.60
N CYS A 72 -10.79 1.58 10.66
CA CYS A 72 -11.49 2.78 10.23
C CYS A 72 -12.05 2.58 8.82
N GLU A 73 -13.20 3.18 8.53
CA GLU A 73 -13.82 3.11 7.21
C GLU A 73 -12.86 3.61 6.11
N ALA A 74 -12.80 2.85 5.01
CA ALA A 74 -11.82 3.03 3.95
C ALA A 74 -12.41 3.11 2.54
N VAL A 75 -13.74 2.99 2.38
CA VAL A 75 -14.43 2.91 1.08
C VAL A 75 -14.07 4.07 0.16
N ASN A 76 -14.02 5.28 0.71
CA ASN A 76 -13.81 6.52 -0.05
C ASN A 76 -12.41 7.11 0.19
N MET A 77 -11.45 6.30 0.63
CA MET A 77 -10.08 6.79 0.84
C MET A 77 -9.45 7.21 -0.47
N SER A 78 -8.87 8.41 -0.46
CA SER A 78 -8.04 8.88 -1.56
C SER A 78 -6.73 8.09 -1.62
N ILE A 79 -6.11 8.01 -2.81
CA ILE A 79 -4.77 7.42 -2.96
C ILE A 79 -3.72 8.12 -2.09
N ALA A 80 -3.88 9.43 -1.85
CA ALA A 80 -3.00 10.20 -0.98
C ALA A 80 -3.10 9.73 0.48
N SER A 81 -4.33 9.56 0.98
CA SER A 81 -4.59 9.02 2.33
C SER A 81 -3.98 7.63 2.48
N TRP A 82 -4.10 6.77 1.46
CA TRP A 82 -3.44 5.46 1.47
C TRP A 82 -1.92 5.54 1.54
N PHE A 83 -1.29 6.40 0.74
CA PHE A 83 0.17 6.58 0.77
C PHE A 83 0.68 7.12 2.12
N GLU A 84 -0.11 7.94 2.80
CA GLU A 84 0.22 8.43 4.15
C GLU A 84 0.07 7.32 5.21
N GLU A 85 -1.05 6.58 5.20
CA GLU A 85 -1.30 5.48 6.16
C GLU A 85 -0.27 4.35 6.04
N LEU A 86 0.17 4.06 4.82
CA LEU A 86 1.21 3.08 4.53
C LEU A 86 2.62 3.60 4.79
N GLU A 87 2.76 4.83 5.27
CA GLU A 87 4.03 5.54 5.50
C GLU A 87 4.93 5.62 4.26
N LEU A 88 4.34 5.53 3.07
CA LEU A 88 5.03 5.61 1.77
C LEU A 88 5.40 7.06 1.45
N SER A 89 4.50 7.99 1.75
CA SER A 89 4.75 9.43 1.58
C SER A 89 4.80 10.14 2.93
N PRO A 90 5.64 11.18 3.08
CA PRO A 90 6.58 11.72 2.08
C PRO A 90 7.94 11.01 2.04
N GLN A 91 8.15 9.96 2.86
CA GLN A 91 9.48 9.42 3.15
C GLN A 91 10.12 8.68 1.96
N ILE A 92 9.33 7.89 1.24
CA ILE A 92 9.79 7.09 0.09
C ILE A 92 9.38 7.78 -1.21
N PHE A 93 8.12 8.21 -1.29
CA PHE A 93 7.56 8.92 -2.43
C PHE A 93 7.33 10.38 -2.05
N PRO A 94 8.03 11.33 -2.69
CA PRO A 94 7.93 12.75 -2.34
C PRO A 94 6.59 13.35 -2.76
N GLN A 95 5.97 12.78 -3.79
CA GLN A 95 4.69 13.22 -4.33
C GLN A 95 3.75 12.02 -4.46
N VAL A 96 2.55 12.18 -3.92
CA VAL A 96 1.47 11.19 -4.07
C VAL A 96 0.85 11.27 -5.47
N PRO A 97 0.35 10.14 -6.01
CA PRO A 97 -0.37 10.13 -7.27
C PRO A 97 -1.55 11.11 -7.29
N LEU A 98 -1.87 11.64 -8.47
CA LEU A 98 -3.04 12.52 -8.65
C LEU A 98 -4.37 11.76 -8.60
N SER A 99 -4.39 10.52 -9.07
CA SER A 99 -5.57 9.65 -9.02
C SER A 99 -5.23 8.19 -8.72
N THR A 100 -6.27 7.39 -8.52
CA THR A 100 -6.17 5.93 -8.37
C THR A 100 -6.31 5.26 -9.74
N LEU A 101 -5.65 4.11 -9.91
CA LEU A 101 -6.00 3.16 -10.98
C LEU A 101 -7.18 2.32 -10.52
N ASP A 102 -8.17 2.13 -11.39
CA ASP A 102 -9.34 1.30 -11.10
C ASP A 102 -8.92 -0.15 -10.88
N TYR A 103 -8.14 -0.68 -11.83
CA TYR A 103 -7.54 -2.00 -11.72
C TYR A 103 -6.25 -2.09 -12.53
N VAL A 104 -5.49 -3.15 -12.24
CA VAL A 104 -4.26 -3.53 -12.92
C VAL A 104 -4.27 -5.02 -13.24
N ASN A 105 -3.85 -5.35 -14.45
CA ASN A 105 -3.57 -6.72 -14.85
C ASN A 105 -2.07 -6.92 -14.76
N ILE A 106 -1.68 -7.94 -14.02
CA ILE A 106 -0.30 -8.35 -13.86
C ILE A 106 -0.07 -9.68 -14.57
N SER A 107 1.17 -9.95 -14.96
CA SER A 107 1.57 -11.25 -15.45
C SER A 107 1.32 -12.34 -14.42
N ASP A 108 1.26 -13.59 -14.85
CA ASP A 108 1.05 -14.74 -13.99
C ASP A 108 2.11 -14.77 -12.87
N PHE A 109 1.64 -14.61 -11.62
CA PHE A 109 2.49 -14.67 -10.43
C PHE A 109 2.61 -16.09 -9.87
N ASP A 110 1.84 -17.03 -10.42
CA ASP A 110 1.86 -18.46 -10.17
C ASP A 110 2.01 -19.18 -11.52
N ALA A 111 3.01 -20.04 -11.66
CA ALA A 111 3.27 -20.77 -12.89
C ALA A 111 2.11 -21.69 -13.33
N GLU A 112 1.19 -22.05 -12.43
CA GLU A 112 0.09 -22.97 -12.69
C GLU A 112 -1.26 -22.27 -12.84
N HIS A 113 -1.38 -21.02 -12.40
CA HIS A 113 -2.66 -20.32 -12.32
C HIS A 113 -2.57 -18.90 -12.88
N PRO A 114 -3.51 -18.49 -13.74
CA PRO A 114 -3.51 -17.15 -14.30
C PRO A 114 -3.77 -16.11 -13.21
N SER A 115 -3.12 -14.96 -13.33
CA SER A 115 -3.34 -13.84 -12.43
C SER A 115 -4.76 -13.27 -12.57
N PRO A 116 -5.47 -12.96 -11.46
CA PRO A 116 -6.71 -12.22 -11.52
C PRO A 116 -6.44 -10.74 -11.82
N ILE A 117 -7.51 -10.02 -12.16
CA ILE A 117 -7.50 -8.55 -12.17
C ILE A 117 -7.35 -8.06 -10.72
N VAL A 118 -6.45 -7.10 -10.51
CA VAL A 118 -6.07 -6.60 -9.18
C VAL A 118 -6.56 -5.18 -8.99
N HIS A 119 -7.32 -4.95 -7.92
CA HIS A 119 -7.77 -3.62 -7.50
C HIS A 119 -6.89 -3.08 -6.37
N LEU A 120 -7.08 -1.80 -6.06
CA LEU A 120 -6.39 -1.17 -4.95
C LEU A 120 -6.67 -1.91 -3.63
N ALA A 121 -5.60 -2.17 -2.88
CA ALA A 121 -5.58 -2.85 -1.59
C ALA A 121 -6.01 -4.33 -1.62
N ASP A 122 -6.15 -4.93 -2.81
CA ASP A 122 -6.38 -6.37 -2.93
C ASP A 122 -5.20 -7.17 -2.32
N GLU A 123 -5.51 -8.37 -1.84
CA GLU A 123 -4.53 -9.31 -1.33
C GLU A 123 -4.62 -10.64 -2.10
N LEU A 124 -3.63 -10.87 -2.95
CA LEU A 124 -3.48 -12.09 -3.73
C LEU A 124 -2.79 -13.18 -2.89
N GLN A 125 -3.17 -14.44 -3.08
CA GLN A 125 -2.59 -15.56 -2.36
C GLN A 125 -1.86 -16.49 -3.32
N VAL A 126 -0.58 -16.77 -3.03
CA VAL A 126 0.18 -17.82 -3.70
C VAL A 126 -0.11 -19.14 -3.01
N LEU A 127 -0.66 -20.10 -3.77
CA LEU A 127 -1.12 -21.38 -3.22
C LEU A 127 0.06 -22.34 -2.96
N ASN A 128 1.05 -22.37 -3.85
CA ASN A 128 2.19 -23.30 -3.77
C ASN A 128 3.53 -22.58 -3.95
N TYR A 129 4.39 -22.65 -2.94
CA TYR A 129 5.84 -22.40 -3.12
C TYR A 129 6.45 -23.73 -3.61
N PRO A 130 7.10 -23.80 -4.79
CA PRO A 130 7.98 -22.78 -5.36
C PRO A 130 7.48 -22.07 -6.64
N ASN A 131 6.18 -22.12 -6.96
CA ASN A 131 5.67 -21.64 -8.25
C ASN A 131 5.54 -20.11 -8.36
N TYR A 132 5.97 -19.38 -7.33
CA TYR A 132 5.91 -17.93 -7.33
C TYR A 132 6.84 -17.31 -8.37
N ILE A 133 6.28 -16.43 -9.18
CA ILE A 133 6.99 -15.60 -10.15
C ILE A 133 6.70 -14.14 -9.80
N THR A 134 7.74 -13.31 -9.77
CA THR A 134 7.57 -11.87 -9.56
C THR A 134 6.87 -11.26 -10.76
N ALA A 135 5.67 -10.72 -10.55
CA ALA A 135 4.81 -10.26 -11.63
C ALA A 135 5.12 -8.83 -12.08
N ASN A 136 4.95 -8.57 -13.38
CA ASN A 136 5.02 -7.22 -13.96
C ASN A 136 3.62 -6.78 -14.42
N VAL A 137 3.42 -5.48 -14.59
CA VAL A 137 2.16 -4.93 -15.12
C VAL A 137 2.07 -5.15 -16.63
N GLN A 138 0.96 -5.74 -17.07
CA GLN A 138 0.63 -6.01 -18.47
C GLN A 138 -0.44 -5.05 -19.00
N ALA A 139 -1.40 -4.66 -18.16
CA ALA A 139 -2.42 -3.68 -18.51
C ALA A 139 -2.92 -2.95 -17.27
N PHE A 140 -3.54 -1.79 -17.44
CA PHE A 140 -4.13 -1.02 -16.36
C PHE A 140 -5.29 -0.16 -16.84
N HIS A 141 -6.15 0.23 -15.91
CA HIS A 141 -7.33 1.06 -16.16
C HIS A 141 -7.34 2.29 -15.24
N PHE A 142 -7.49 3.48 -15.80
CA PHE A 142 -7.63 4.72 -15.04
C PHE A 142 -9.04 4.84 -14.46
N GLN A 143 -9.15 5.25 -13.19
CA GLN A 143 -10.46 5.40 -12.55
C GLN A 143 -11.19 6.68 -12.97
N SER A 144 -10.54 7.84 -12.81
CA SER A 144 -11.20 9.15 -12.97
C SER A 144 -10.37 10.18 -13.75
N MET A 145 -9.05 10.19 -13.59
CA MET A 145 -8.15 11.09 -14.32
C MET A 145 -7.43 10.32 -15.42
N ILE A 146 -7.91 10.47 -16.66
CA ILE A 146 -7.30 9.86 -17.84
C ILE A 146 -6.31 10.86 -18.44
N PRO A 147 -5.02 10.51 -18.58
CA PRO A 147 -4.06 11.38 -19.25
C PRO A 147 -4.49 11.65 -20.70
N PRO A 148 -4.40 12.89 -21.20
CA PRO A 148 -4.78 13.22 -22.56
C PRO A 148 -3.86 12.52 -23.57
N SER A 149 -4.35 12.34 -24.80
CA SER A 149 -3.55 11.83 -25.91
C SER A 149 -2.34 12.72 -26.21
N GLY A 150 -1.24 12.10 -26.66
CA GLY A 150 0.03 12.77 -26.95
C GLY A 150 1.06 12.63 -25.83
N GLY A 151 2.34 12.64 -26.17
CA GLY A 151 3.43 12.33 -25.24
C GLY A 151 3.42 10.86 -24.77
N TYR A 152 3.98 10.60 -23.58
CA TYR A 152 4.38 9.25 -23.17
C TYR A 152 4.03 8.92 -21.72
N LEU A 153 3.49 7.73 -21.51
CA LEU A 153 3.25 7.11 -20.21
C LEU A 153 4.45 6.28 -19.77
N HIS A 154 4.69 6.25 -18.46
CA HIS A 154 5.71 5.43 -17.83
C HIS A 154 5.12 4.73 -16.62
N VAL A 155 5.25 3.41 -16.55
CA VAL A 155 4.72 2.58 -15.48
C VAL A 155 5.88 2.02 -14.68
N ILE A 156 5.94 2.35 -13.40
CA ILE A 156 6.91 1.82 -12.46
C ILE A 156 6.19 0.90 -11.47
N SER A 157 6.67 -0.33 -11.36
CA SER A 157 6.25 -1.30 -10.36
C SER A 157 7.39 -1.52 -9.37
N LEU A 158 7.12 -1.29 -8.09
CA LEU A 158 8.09 -1.45 -7.00
C LEU A 158 7.57 -2.49 -6.01
N ILE A 159 8.45 -3.40 -5.58
CA ILE A 159 8.09 -4.49 -4.69
C ILE A 159 8.93 -4.40 -3.42
N GLU A 160 8.27 -4.35 -2.26
CA GLU A 160 8.88 -4.25 -0.92
C GLU A 160 9.76 -3.00 -0.72
N VAL A 161 9.20 -1.81 -0.94
CA VAL A 161 9.97 -0.54 -0.86
C VAL A 161 10.36 -0.10 0.55
N THR A 162 9.64 -0.55 1.59
CA THR A 162 9.80 -0.04 2.97
C THR A 162 11.00 -0.63 3.71
N LYS A 163 11.54 -1.77 3.24
CA LYS A 163 12.73 -2.41 3.81
C LYS A 163 13.92 -2.28 2.86
N ARG A 164 13.84 -2.99 1.74
CA ARG A 164 14.78 -2.98 0.61
C ARG A 164 14.01 -3.52 -0.58
N PRO A 165 13.99 -2.83 -1.73
CA PRO A 165 13.24 -3.31 -2.88
C PRO A 165 13.69 -4.71 -3.29
N VAL A 166 12.75 -5.62 -3.35
CA VAL A 166 13.01 -6.97 -3.87
C VAL A 166 13.08 -6.92 -5.39
N ALA A 167 12.24 -6.10 -6.03
CA ALA A 167 12.30 -5.85 -7.46
C ALA A 167 11.78 -4.46 -7.84
N LEU A 168 12.19 -4.02 -9.02
CA LEU A 168 11.71 -2.83 -9.71
C LEU A 168 11.54 -3.16 -11.19
N PHE A 169 10.36 -2.88 -11.73
CA PHE A 169 10.09 -2.93 -13.16
C PHE A 169 9.68 -1.56 -13.67
N ILE A 170 10.16 -1.18 -14.83
CA ILE A 170 9.72 0.02 -15.52
C ILE A 170 9.42 -0.27 -16.99
N ASN A 171 8.19 0.01 -17.40
CA ASN A 171 7.82 0.18 -18.80
C ASN A 171 7.77 1.68 -19.07
N TYR A 172 8.57 2.19 -19.99
CA TYR A 172 8.66 3.63 -20.26
C TYR A 172 8.59 3.93 -21.75
N ASP A 173 8.23 5.16 -22.07
CA ASP A 173 7.97 5.63 -23.44
C ASP A 173 6.75 4.99 -24.10
N LEU A 174 5.74 4.58 -23.31
CA LEU A 174 4.47 4.08 -23.84
C LEU A 174 3.68 5.24 -24.46
N PRO A 175 3.25 5.19 -25.74
CA PRO A 175 2.48 6.28 -26.33
C PRO A 175 1.16 6.51 -25.58
N SER A 176 0.89 7.75 -25.17
CA SER A 176 -0.37 8.09 -24.51
C SER A 176 -1.47 8.32 -25.55
N THR A 177 -2.51 7.49 -25.54
CA THR A 177 -3.61 7.53 -26.52
C THR A 177 -4.85 8.26 -26.03
N GLY A 178 -4.90 8.70 -24.76
CA GLY A 178 -6.12 9.24 -24.17
C GLY A 178 -7.15 8.17 -23.77
N SER A 179 -6.78 6.89 -23.78
CA SER A 179 -7.66 5.78 -23.44
C SER A 179 -7.72 5.54 -21.93
N THR A 180 -8.89 5.13 -21.42
CA THR A 180 -9.06 4.67 -20.02
C THR A 180 -8.29 3.40 -19.73
N ALA A 181 -8.28 2.47 -20.70
CA ALA A 181 -7.59 1.20 -20.61
C ALA A 181 -6.31 1.24 -21.46
N VAL A 182 -5.20 0.81 -20.88
CA VAL A 182 -3.92 0.66 -21.58
C VAL A 182 -3.48 -0.79 -21.46
N ASN A 183 -3.33 -1.46 -22.60
CA ASN A 183 -2.76 -2.81 -22.68
C ASN A 183 -1.34 -2.69 -23.23
N ILE A 184 -0.34 -2.94 -22.39
CA ILE A 184 1.08 -2.82 -22.73
C ILE A 184 1.49 -3.92 -23.72
N GLU A 185 0.96 -5.13 -23.57
CA GLU A 185 1.31 -6.27 -24.43
C GLU A 185 0.79 -6.12 -25.86
N ALA A 186 -0.29 -5.36 -26.04
CA ALA A 186 -0.84 -5.06 -27.36
C ALA A 186 -0.04 -3.98 -28.10
N ILE A 187 0.85 -3.27 -27.41
CA ILE A 187 1.73 -2.25 -28.01
C ILE A 187 2.96 -2.96 -28.57
N SER A 188 3.30 -2.68 -29.82
CA SER A 188 4.50 -3.26 -30.43
C SER A 188 5.75 -2.95 -29.61
N ASN A 189 6.55 -3.96 -29.28
CA ASN A 189 7.76 -3.83 -28.44
C ASN A 189 8.80 -2.81 -28.95
N SER A 190 8.74 -2.41 -30.22
CA SER A 190 9.59 -1.33 -30.77
C SER A 190 9.17 0.08 -30.36
N SER A 191 7.99 0.23 -29.73
CA SER A 191 7.37 1.53 -29.44
C SER A 191 7.56 1.98 -28.00
N TYR A 192 8.16 1.15 -27.15
CA TYR A 192 8.42 1.45 -25.75
C TYR A 192 9.65 0.69 -25.26
N ASN A 193 10.14 1.04 -24.08
CA ASN A 193 11.30 0.42 -23.47
C ASN A 193 10.90 -0.27 -22.15
N PHE A 194 11.62 -1.35 -21.83
CA PHE A 194 11.45 -2.07 -20.57
C PHE A 194 12.79 -2.25 -19.86
N PHE A 195 12.78 -2.07 -18.54
CA PHE A 195 13.88 -2.47 -17.68
C PHE A 195 13.34 -3.15 -16.42
N GLY A 196 13.98 -4.25 -16.03
CA GLY A 196 13.64 -5.00 -14.83
C GLY A 196 14.88 -5.27 -13.99
N TYR A 197 14.77 -5.02 -12.69
CA TYR A 197 15.74 -5.39 -11.69
C TYR A 197 15.07 -6.30 -10.66
N ILE A 198 15.69 -7.44 -10.37
CA ILE A 198 15.28 -8.34 -9.29
C ILE A 198 16.52 -8.57 -8.43
N SER A 199 16.42 -8.28 -7.13
CA SER A 199 17.52 -8.49 -6.19
C SER A 199 17.77 -9.98 -5.98
N SER A 200 19.00 -10.37 -5.65
CA SER A 200 19.37 -11.76 -5.37
C SER A 200 18.75 -12.35 -4.09
N GLY A 201 18.05 -11.52 -3.29
CA GLY A 201 17.33 -11.91 -2.08
C GLY A 201 15.89 -12.36 -2.34
N THR A 202 15.61 -13.02 -3.46
CA THR A 202 14.26 -13.45 -3.86
C THR A 202 13.62 -14.45 -2.91
N VAL A 203 14.41 -15.08 -2.03
CA VAL A 203 13.86 -15.86 -0.92
C VAL A 203 13.35 -14.89 0.12
N LEU A 204 12.01 -14.81 0.22
CA LEU A 204 11.35 -14.11 1.32
C LEU A 204 12.06 -14.47 2.63
N PRO A 205 12.50 -13.48 3.42
CA PRO A 205 12.88 -13.75 4.80
C PRO A 205 11.72 -14.53 5.43
N GLN A 206 12.01 -15.60 6.19
CA GLN A 206 10.99 -16.44 6.82
C GLN A 206 9.94 -15.65 7.64
N ASP A 207 10.27 -14.40 7.98
CA ASP A 207 9.44 -13.46 8.74
C ASP A 207 8.56 -12.53 7.88
N THR A 208 8.67 -12.54 6.55
CA THR A 208 7.89 -11.66 5.66
C THR A 208 6.76 -12.45 5.00
N TYR A 209 5.54 -12.29 5.51
CA TYR A 209 4.36 -13.07 5.10
C TYR A 209 3.65 -12.54 3.85
N ARG A 210 3.83 -11.25 3.51
CA ARG A 210 3.27 -10.60 2.32
C ARG A 210 4.29 -9.67 1.67
N GLN A 211 4.22 -9.53 0.36
CA GLN A 211 4.95 -8.56 -0.44
C GLN A 211 4.03 -7.42 -0.87
N GLN A 212 4.42 -6.18 -0.60
CA GLN A 212 3.72 -5.01 -1.10
C GLN A 212 4.18 -4.67 -2.52
N TYR A 213 3.22 -4.58 -3.43
CA TYR A 213 3.40 -4.04 -4.77
C TYR A 213 2.87 -2.62 -4.82
N ILE A 214 3.66 -1.70 -5.35
CA ILE A 214 3.27 -0.32 -5.61
C ILE A 214 3.44 -0.05 -7.09
N ILE A 215 2.38 0.44 -7.72
CA ILE A 215 2.33 0.76 -9.15
C ILE A 215 2.11 2.25 -9.29
N LEU A 216 2.97 2.89 -10.07
CA LEU A 216 2.89 4.31 -10.36
C LEU A 216 2.92 4.53 -11.87
N VAL A 217 2.01 5.38 -12.34
CA VAL A 217 1.95 5.81 -13.73
C VAL A 217 2.32 7.28 -13.79
N TYR A 218 3.26 7.63 -14.67
CA TYR A 218 3.72 8.98 -14.94
C TYR A 218 3.40 9.37 -16.37
N LYS A 219 3.40 10.67 -16.64
CA LYS A 219 3.17 11.23 -17.97
C LYS A 219 4.23 12.29 -18.28
N THR A 220 4.87 12.18 -19.44
CA THR A 220 5.79 13.20 -19.96
C THR A 220 5.38 13.61 -21.39
N ASP A 221 5.86 14.77 -21.84
CA ASP A 221 5.57 15.25 -23.20
C ASP A 221 6.54 14.69 -24.24
N VAL A 222 7.79 14.43 -23.83
CA VAL A 222 8.84 13.83 -24.67
C VAL A 222 9.26 12.47 -24.09
N PRO A 223 9.84 11.56 -24.91
CA PRO A 223 10.33 10.28 -24.41
C PRO A 223 11.33 10.47 -23.28
N LEU A 224 11.22 9.65 -22.24
CA LEU A 224 12.14 9.58 -21.12
C LEU A 224 13.53 9.11 -21.58
N SER A 225 13.60 8.18 -22.53
CA SER A 225 14.86 7.74 -23.15
C SER A 225 15.66 8.86 -23.82
N ASN A 226 15.00 9.92 -24.29
CA ASN A 226 15.66 11.08 -24.88
C ASN A 226 16.22 12.04 -23.83
N GLN A 227 15.80 11.93 -22.57
CA GLN A 227 16.16 12.86 -21.50
C GLN A 227 17.21 12.27 -20.57
N VAL A 228 17.11 10.99 -20.26
CA VAL A 228 17.89 10.34 -19.18
C VAL A 228 18.21 8.88 -19.52
N ASN A 229 19.30 8.38 -18.96
CA ASN A 229 19.62 6.95 -18.99
C ASN A 229 18.96 6.24 -17.81
N VAL A 230 17.70 5.84 -17.99
CA VAL A 230 16.85 5.17 -16.99
C VAL A 230 17.55 3.96 -16.37
N THR A 231 18.14 3.10 -17.21
CA THR A 231 18.83 1.89 -16.76
C THR A 231 20.02 2.22 -15.86
N SER A 232 20.85 3.18 -16.24
CA SER A 232 22.00 3.59 -15.44
C SER A 232 21.60 4.19 -14.10
N ASP A 233 20.53 4.99 -14.06
CA ASP A 233 20.01 5.57 -12.82
C ASP A 233 19.49 4.49 -11.88
N ILE A 234 18.68 3.56 -12.38
CA ILE A 234 18.13 2.48 -11.55
C ILE A 234 19.26 1.63 -10.98
N ILE A 235 20.19 1.14 -11.81
CA ILE A 235 21.32 0.32 -11.34
C ILE A 235 22.12 1.04 -10.25
N ARG A 236 22.32 2.35 -10.40
CA ARG A 236 23.11 3.15 -9.45
C ARG A 236 22.39 3.40 -8.12
N PHE A 237 21.07 3.53 -8.13
CA PHE A 237 20.29 4.00 -6.98
C PHE A 237 19.26 2.99 -6.45
N ILE A 238 19.22 1.76 -6.97
CA ILE A 238 18.22 0.77 -6.57
C ILE A 238 18.29 0.41 -5.08
N ASP A 239 19.48 0.34 -4.49
CA ASP A 239 19.63 0.12 -3.04
C ASP A 239 19.21 1.34 -2.20
N GLN A 240 18.93 2.48 -2.85
CA GLN A 240 18.48 3.74 -2.25
C GLN A 240 17.21 4.23 -2.96
N VAL A 241 16.15 3.41 -2.97
CA VAL A 241 14.89 3.71 -3.70
C VAL A 241 14.34 5.09 -3.41
N SER A 242 14.34 5.53 -2.14
CA SER A 242 13.88 6.88 -1.81
C SER A 242 14.72 7.96 -2.51
N TYR A 243 16.03 7.76 -2.67
CA TYR A 243 16.87 8.66 -3.47
C TYR A 243 16.55 8.54 -4.96
N PHE A 244 16.38 7.32 -5.48
CA PHE A 244 15.98 7.11 -6.86
C PHE A 244 14.68 7.86 -7.19
N LEU A 245 13.67 7.77 -6.33
CA LEU A 245 12.35 8.39 -6.54
C LEU A 245 12.31 9.89 -6.24
N CYS A 246 13.19 10.41 -5.39
CA CYS A 246 13.21 11.83 -5.04
C CYS A 246 14.18 12.67 -5.87
N ASN A 247 15.35 12.14 -6.18
CA ASN A 247 16.50 12.95 -6.57
C ASN A 247 17.22 12.48 -7.84
N SER A 248 16.96 11.26 -8.33
CA SER A 248 17.60 10.79 -9.57
C SER A 248 17.20 11.65 -10.77
N PRO A 249 18.06 11.78 -11.79
CA PRO A 249 17.68 12.40 -13.06
C PRO A 249 16.36 11.84 -13.61
N THR A 250 16.18 10.51 -13.55
CA THR A 250 14.95 9.83 -13.94
C THR A 250 13.73 10.33 -13.18
N SER A 251 13.76 10.42 -11.84
CA SER A 251 12.63 10.94 -11.06
C SER A 251 12.27 12.38 -11.38
N ARG A 252 13.28 13.24 -11.61
CA ARG A 252 13.04 14.64 -11.96
C ARG A 252 12.38 14.77 -13.34
N ALA A 253 12.79 13.94 -14.30
CA ALA A 253 12.19 13.91 -15.63
C ALA A 253 10.75 13.35 -15.62
N LEU A 254 10.45 12.39 -14.73
CA LEU A 254 9.12 11.81 -14.56
C LEU A 254 8.13 12.79 -13.90
N GLY A 255 8.60 13.59 -12.92
CA GLY A 255 7.74 14.52 -12.19
C GLY A 255 6.74 13.83 -11.27
N ARG A 256 5.49 14.32 -11.26
CA ARG A 256 4.43 13.79 -10.41
C ARG A 256 3.76 12.56 -11.05
N PRO A 257 3.49 11.48 -10.29
CA PRO A 257 2.66 10.39 -10.80
C PRO A 257 1.24 10.87 -11.10
N VAL A 258 0.72 10.55 -12.27
CA VAL A 258 -0.66 10.85 -12.67
C VAL A 258 -1.66 9.88 -12.05
N ALA A 259 -1.26 8.62 -11.86
CA ALA A 259 -2.08 7.62 -11.20
C ALA A 259 -1.23 6.62 -10.42
N GLY A 260 -1.84 5.94 -9.45
CA GLY A 260 -1.18 4.87 -8.73
C GLY A 260 -2.14 3.85 -8.13
N SER A 261 -1.58 2.72 -7.74
CA SER A 261 -2.26 1.67 -6.99
C SER A 261 -1.25 0.91 -6.13
N PHE A 262 -1.76 0.12 -5.19
CA PHE A 262 -0.96 -0.84 -4.45
C PHE A 262 -1.80 -2.07 -4.15
N PHE A 263 -1.15 -3.20 -3.97
CA PHE A 263 -1.77 -4.45 -3.56
C PHE A 263 -0.73 -5.31 -2.84
N TYR A 264 -1.19 -6.45 -2.29
CA TYR A 264 -0.32 -7.38 -1.60
C TYR A 264 -0.33 -8.76 -2.27
N VAL A 265 0.80 -9.43 -2.24
CA VAL A 265 0.93 -10.86 -2.56
C VAL A 265 1.36 -11.58 -1.30
N SER A 266 0.52 -12.47 -0.79
CA SER A 266 0.73 -13.25 0.42
C SER A 266 1.13 -14.68 0.12
N PHE A 267 2.01 -15.23 0.94
CA PHE A 267 2.56 -16.58 0.76
C PHE A 267 2.01 -17.51 1.84
N PHE A 268 1.37 -18.60 1.42
CA PHE A 268 0.96 -19.63 2.36
C PHE A 268 2.17 -20.52 2.69
N LEU A 269 2.91 -20.16 3.74
CA LEU A 269 3.84 -21.11 4.35
C LEU A 269 2.98 -22.15 5.06
N LEU A 270 2.86 -23.35 4.49
CA LEU A 270 2.54 -24.53 5.28
C LEU A 270 3.66 -24.64 6.32
N LYS A 271 3.45 -24.04 7.50
CA LYS A 271 4.24 -24.40 8.67
C LYS A 271 4.13 -25.92 8.75
N GLU A 272 5.26 -26.62 8.64
CA GLU A 272 5.32 -28.03 8.97
C GLU A 272 4.56 -28.20 10.29
N VAL A 273 3.43 -28.89 10.20
CA VAL A 273 2.75 -29.39 11.39
C VAL A 273 3.78 -30.33 11.98
N LYS A 274 4.53 -29.85 12.97
CA LYS A 274 5.42 -30.67 13.78
C LYS A 274 4.53 -31.78 14.32
N THR A 275 4.65 -32.96 13.73
CA THR A 275 3.85 -34.14 14.03
C THR A 275 3.99 -34.38 15.52
N ARG A 276 3.03 -33.91 16.31
CA ARG A 276 2.88 -34.39 17.67
C ARG A 276 2.39 -35.82 17.50
N GLU A 277 3.30 -36.76 17.69
CA GLU A 277 2.97 -38.14 17.97
C GLU A 277 1.84 -38.16 18.99
N ILE A 278 0.63 -38.44 18.53
CA ILE A 278 -0.43 -38.93 19.40
C ILE A 278 -0.07 -40.39 19.62
N THR A 279 0.74 -40.65 20.64
CA THR A 279 0.89 -41.98 21.21
C THR A 279 -0.47 -42.37 21.78
N MET A 280 -1.25 -43.11 21.00
CA MET A 280 -2.47 -43.73 21.48
C MET A 280 -2.04 -44.95 22.32
N CYS A 281 -1.97 -44.77 23.64
CA CYS A 281 -1.89 -45.88 24.58
C CYS A 281 -3.17 -46.73 24.44
N LEU A 282 -3.06 -47.86 23.76
CA LEU A 282 -3.99 -48.97 23.88
C LEU A 282 -3.63 -49.76 25.15
N THR A 283 -4.45 -49.64 26.18
CA THR A 283 -4.57 -50.65 27.24
C THR A 283 -6.02 -50.75 27.70
N CYS A 284 -6.51 -52.00 27.64
CA CYS A 284 -7.78 -52.58 28.08
C CYS A 284 -9.01 -52.33 27.19
#